data_AF-A0A151K1M9-F1
#
_entry.id   AF-A0A151K1M9-F1
#
_cell.length_a   1.000
_cell.length_b   1.000
_cell.length_c   1.000
_cell.angle_alpha   90.00
_cell.angle_beta   90.00
_cell.angle_gamma   90.00
#
_symmetry.space_group_name_H-M   'P 1'
#
loop_
_entity.id
_entity.type
_entity.pdbx_description
1 polymer ?
#
loop_
_entity_poly.entity_id
_entity_poly.type
_entity_poly.pdbx_seq_one_letter_code
_entity_poly.pdbx_strand_id
1 'polypeptide(L)'
;MGDFQIGPYFFPAHLNVRIYADFNENQLPILLEDVPLRERETLIFQHDEAPAHYSRRVREFLDERFPDSWIGRGGPIVWPARSPDLNVLDYFVWGYIKAAVEHIRDGTRNEVRDEIIAAFRTITPDMTHRATRQIARRVELCLQVQGRHFEQLLQ
;
A
#
# COMPACT_ATOMS: atom_id res chain seq x y z
N MET A 1 2.88 -13.24 -10.28
CA MET A 1 2.83 -12.17 -9.27
C MET A 1 4.22 -12.12 -8.67
N GLY A 2 4.98 -11.07 -8.95
CA GLY A 2 6.39 -11.00 -8.53
C GLY A 2 6.56 -10.92 -7.01
N ASP A 3 7.63 -11.53 -6.51
CA ASP A 3 8.01 -11.58 -5.09
C ASP A 3 8.86 -10.37 -4.69
N PHE A 4 8.51 -9.18 -5.18
CA PHE A 4 9.28 -7.96 -4.97
C PHE A 4 8.73 -7.16 -3.80
N GLN A 5 9.59 -6.89 -2.82
CA GLN A 5 9.29 -6.01 -1.71
C GLN A 5 10.02 -4.68 -1.93
N ILE A 6 9.27 -3.58 -1.91
CA ILE A 6 9.79 -2.23 -2.14
C ILE A 6 9.58 -1.40 -0.87
N GLY A 7 10.65 -0.80 -0.37
CA GLY A 7 10.63 0.09 0.79
C GLY A 7 11.18 -0.51 2.09
N PRO A 8 10.76 -0.01 3.27
CA PRO A 8 9.79 1.08 3.45
C PRO A 8 10.37 2.44 3.03
N TYR A 9 9.51 3.38 2.64
CA TYR A 9 9.88 4.78 2.39
C TYR A 9 9.35 5.68 3.51
N PHE A 10 10.21 6.52 4.09
CA PHE A 10 9.84 7.41 5.20
C PHE A 10 9.53 8.81 4.70
N PHE A 11 8.26 9.18 4.72
CA PHE A 11 7.84 10.56 4.47
C PHE A 11 8.27 11.52 5.59
N PRO A 12 8.35 12.83 5.29
CA PRO A 12 8.37 13.87 6.31
C PRO A 12 7.16 13.77 7.25
N ALA A 13 7.26 14.33 8.45
CA ALA A 13 6.21 14.27 9.48
C ALA A 13 4.84 14.80 9.01
N HIS A 14 4.84 15.75 8.06
CA HIS A 14 3.63 16.30 7.47
C HIS A 14 3.57 15.96 5.99
N LEU A 15 2.78 14.95 5.65
CA LEU A 15 2.46 14.63 4.27
C LEU A 15 1.46 15.66 3.73
N ASN A 16 1.74 16.20 2.55
CA ASN A 16 0.82 17.05 1.81
C ASN A 16 0.84 16.69 0.32
N VAL A 17 -0.08 17.30 -0.43
CA VAL A 17 -0.23 17.09 -1.88
C VAL A 17 1.10 17.26 -2.63
N ARG A 18 1.90 18.29 -2.31
CA ARG A 18 3.17 18.56 -3.00
C ARG A 18 4.18 17.45 -2.73
N ILE A 19 4.34 17.04 -1.47
CA ILE A 19 5.28 15.99 -1.07
C ILE A 19 4.88 14.65 -1.68
N TYR A 20 3.59 14.32 -1.68
CA TYR A 20 3.13 13.07 -2.27
C TYR A 20 3.28 13.04 -3.79
N ALA A 21 2.96 14.14 -4.49
CA ALA A 21 3.19 14.25 -5.93
C ALA A 21 4.68 14.13 -6.29
N ASP A 22 5.55 14.80 -5.53
CA ASP A 22 6.99 14.72 -5.70
C ASP A 22 7.53 13.30 -5.49
N PHE A 23 7.04 12.59 -4.48
CA PHE A 23 7.37 11.18 -4.29
C PHE A 23 6.96 10.33 -5.49
N ASN A 24 5.74 10.48 -6.00
CA ASN A 24 5.27 9.71 -7.15
C ASN A 24 6.11 9.98 -8.40
N GLU A 25 6.42 11.23 -8.70
CA GLU A 25 7.15 11.58 -9.92
C GLU A 25 8.65 11.27 -9.85
N ASN A 26 9.26 11.45 -8.67
CA ASN A 26 10.73 11.47 -8.56
C ASN A 26 11.31 10.34 -7.72
N GLN A 27 10.54 9.68 -6.86
CA GLN A 27 11.06 8.64 -5.95
C GLN A 27 10.52 7.26 -6.30
N LEU A 28 9.22 7.14 -6.55
CA LEU A 28 8.58 5.87 -6.92
C LEU A 28 9.21 5.21 -8.16
N PRO A 29 9.58 5.93 -9.24
CA PRO A 29 10.22 5.30 -10.40
C PRO A 29 11.58 4.69 -10.04
N ILE A 30 12.36 5.36 -9.19
CA ILE A 30 13.66 4.88 -8.71
C ILE A 30 13.48 3.60 -7.89
N LEU A 31 12.49 3.60 -6.98
CA LEU A 31 12.16 2.43 -6.17
C LEU A 31 11.69 1.22 -7.00
N LEU A 32 11.21 1.45 -8.22
CA LEU A 32 10.75 0.43 -9.16
C LEU A 32 11.84 -0.01 -10.16
N GLU A 33 13.05 0.55 -10.12
CA GLU A 33 14.10 0.24 -11.10
C GLU A 33 14.51 -1.24 -11.09
N ASP A 34 14.59 -1.82 -9.90
CA ASP A 34 14.96 -3.23 -9.70
C ASP A 34 13.82 -4.21 -10.03
N VAL A 35 12.61 -3.70 -10.30
CA VAL A 35 11.48 -4.54 -10.72
C VAL A 35 11.61 -4.81 -12.23
N PRO A 36 11.62 -6.10 -12.66
CA PRO A 36 11.70 -6.44 -14.08
C PRO A 36 10.59 -5.76 -14.89
N LEU A 37 10.91 -5.29 -16.10
CA LEU A 37 9.98 -4.56 -16.95
C LEU A 37 8.65 -5.31 -17.15
N ARG A 38 8.72 -6.63 -17.39
CA ARG A 38 7.54 -7.49 -17.55
C ARG A 38 6.57 -7.45 -16.37
N GLU A 39 7.09 -7.29 -15.15
CA GLU A 39 6.24 -7.21 -13.95
C GLU A 39 5.65 -5.81 -13.83
N ARG A 40 6.43 -4.77 -14.17
CA ARG A 40 5.98 -3.37 -14.20
C ARG A 40 4.86 -3.13 -15.21
N GLU A 41 4.90 -3.79 -16.37
CA GLU A 41 3.86 -3.71 -17.41
C GLU A 41 2.49 -4.23 -16.95
N THR A 42 2.47 -5.10 -15.94
CA THR A 42 1.23 -5.69 -15.38
C THR A 42 0.89 -5.14 -14.00
N LEU A 43 1.61 -4.12 -13.53
CA LEU A 43 1.47 -3.59 -12.19
C LEU A 43 0.17 -2.79 -12.06
N ILE A 44 -0.61 -3.11 -11.03
CA ILE A 44 -1.74 -2.29 -10.61
C ILE A 44 -1.32 -1.48 -9.39
N PHE A 45 -1.31 -0.15 -9.52
CA PHE A 45 -1.00 0.74 -8.40
C PHE A 45 -2.25 0.94 -7.52
N GLN A 46 -2.12 0.88 -6.20
CA GLN A 46 -3.23 1.11 -5.28
C GLN A 46 -2.83 2.10 -4.19
N HIS A 47 -3.69 3.08 -3.92
CA HIS A 47 -3.59 3.94 -2.74
C HIS A 47 -4.95 4.19 -2.08
N ASP A 48 -4.94 4.69 -0.84
CA ASP A 48 -6.16 5.01 -0.10
C ASP A 48 -6.73 6.40 -0.47
N GLU A 49 -7.79 6.80 0.21
CA GLU A 49 -8.50 8.06 -0.05
C GLU A 49 -7.89 9.28 0.68
N ALA A 50 -6.65 9.21 1.17
CA ALA A 50 -6.05 10.35 1.84
C ALA A 50 -6.08 11.60 0.93
N PRO A 51 -6.36 12.81 1.46
CA PRO A 51 -6.52 14.01 0.64
C PRO A 51 -5.33 14.32 -0.28
N ALA A 52 -4.11 13.97 0.13
CA ALA A 52 -2.91 14.15 -0.67
C ALA A 52 -2.91 13.34 -1.98
N HIS A 53 -3.61 12.20 -1.99
CA HIS A 53 -3.62 11.24 -3.10
C HIS A 53 -4.57 11.67 -4.23
N TYR A 54 -5.57 12.51 -3.95
CA TYR A 54 -6.59 12.90 -4.93
C TYR A 54 -6.19 14.08 -5.83
N SER A 55 -5.00 14.67 -5.62
CA SER A 55 -4.60 15.86 -6.36
C SER A 55 -4.53 15.61 -7.87
N ARG A 56 -4.81 16.64 -8.67
CA ARG A 56 -4.77 16.53 -10.14
C ARG A 56 -3.41 16.02 -10.62
N ARG A 57 -2.32 16.57 -10.07
CA ARG A 57 -0.94 16.20 -10.44
C ARG A 57 -0.64 14.72 -10.21
N VAL A 58 -1.07 14.17 -9.07
CA VAL A 58 -0.93 12.73 -8.78
C VAL A 58 -1.71 11.90 -9.78
N ARG A 59 -2.96 12.27 -10.08
CA ARG A 59 -3.79 11.53 -11.03
C ARG A 59 -3.23 11.57 -12.45
N GLU A 60 -2.79 12.73 -12.92
CA GLU A 60 -2.12 12.89 -14.23
C GLU A 60 -0.89 11.97 -14.33
N PHE A 61 -0.06 11.92 -13.28
CA PHE A 61 1.07 10.99 -13.22
C PHE A 61 0.63 9.53 -13.28
N LEU A 62 -0.38 9.14 -12.48
CA LEU A 62 -0.84 7.75 -12.44
C LEU A 62 -1.51 7.33 -13.76
N ASP A 63 -2.24 8.22 -14.42
CA ASP A 63 -2.83 7.98 -15.75
C ASP A 63 -1.75 7.76 -16.82
N GLU A 64 -0.64 8.51 -16.75
CA GLU A 64 0.49 8.34 -17.68
C GLU A 64 1.28 7.06 -17.39
N ARG A 65 1.53 6.74 -16.12
CA ARG A 65 2.45 5.66 -15.72
C ARG A 65 1.79 4.30 -15.55
N PHE A 66 0.51 4.29 -15.21
CA PHE A 66 -0.29 3.08 -14.97
C PHE A 66 -1.64 3.19 -15.70
N PRO A 67 -1.64 3.33 -17.05
CA PRO A 67 -2.87 3.54 -17.80
C PRO A 67 -3.87 2.42 -17.55
N ASP A 68 -5.09 2.80 -17.18
CA ASP A 68 -6.19 1.90 -16.80
C ASP A 68 -5.88 0.92 -15.64
N SER A 69 -4.74 1.09 -14.97
CA SER A 69 -4.13 0.12 -14.06
C SER A 69 -3.79 0.73 -12.70
N TRP A 70 -4.64 1.64 -12.20
CA TRP A 70 -4.52 2.13 -10.83
C TRP A 70 -5.86 2.26 -10.13
N ILE A 71 -5.82 2.00 -8.82
CA ILE A 71 -6.95 1.93 -7.91
C ILE A 71 -6.86 3.10 -6.94
N GLY A 72 -7.91 3.93 -6.93
CA GLY A 72 -7.96 5.09 -6.06
C GLY A 72 -9.14 6.01 -6.36
N ARG A 73 -9.23 7.09 -5.58
CA ARG A 73 -10.29 8.07 -5.77
C ARG A 73 -10.11 8.82 -7.10
N GLY A 74 -11.09 8.70 -7.99
CA GLY A 74 -11.07 9.37 -9.30
C GLY A 74 -10.11 8.74 -10.31
N GLY A 75 -9.70 7.49 -10.09
CA GLY A 75 -8.95 6.67 -11.05
C GLY A 75 -9.85 5.75 -11.87
N PRO A 76 -9.25 4.98 -12.80
CA PRO A 76 -9.97 4.05 -13.67
C PRO A 76 -10.61 2.90 -12.89
N ILE A 77 -10.01 2.47 -11.78
CA ILE A 77 -10.57 1.48 -10.86
C ILE A 77 -10.93 2.19 -9.55
N VAL A 78 -12.23 2.25 -9.24
CA VAL A 78 -12.72 2.99 -8.08
C VAL A 78 -12.43 2.23 -6.79
N TRP A 79 -11.75 2.87 -5.84
CA TRP A 79 -11.62 2.37 -4.48
C TRP A 79 -12.85 2.74 -3.63
N PRO A 80 -13.48 1.80 -2.91
CA PRO A 80 -14.57 2.13 -2.00
C PRO A 80 -14.06 2.89 -0.78
N ALA A 81 -14.79 3.93 -0.39
CA ALA A 81 -14.45 4.72 0.79
C ALA A 81 -14.43 3.88 2.06
N ARG A 82 -13.53 4.24 2.99
CA ARG A 82 -13.42 3.63 4.33
C ARG A 82 -13.29 2.09 4.31
N SER A 83 -12.52 1.56 3.37
CA SER A 83 -12.33 0.11 3.19
C SER A 83 -10.91 -0.35 3.50
N PRO A 84 -10.38 -0.14 4.73
CA PRO A 84 -9.07 -0.67 5.11
C PRO A 84 -9.02 -2.21 5.02
N ASP A 85 -10.17 -2.86 5.18
CA ASP A 85 -10.33 -4.32 5.08
C ASP A 85 -9.99 -4.90 3.69
N LEU A 86 -9.85 -4.04 2.68
CA LEU A 86 -9.48 -4.43 1.32
C LEU A 86 -8.03 -4.07 0.98
N ASN A 87 -7.34 -3.27 1.81
CA ASN A 87 -5.96 -2.84 1.58
C ASN A 87 -4.96 -3.76 2.31
N VAL A 88 -4.11 -4.46 1.55
CA VAL A 88 -3.07 -5.36 2.09
C VAL A 88 -2.17 -4.66 3.10
N LEU A 89 -1.86 -3.38 2.87
CA LEU A 89 -1.03 -2.63 3.80
C LEU A 89 -1.72 -2.47 5.16
N ASP A 90 -3.02 -2.17 5.16
CA ASP A 90 -3.79 -1.90 6.38
C ASP A 90 -4.11 -3.17 7.16
N TYR A 91 -4.66 -4.22 6.52
CA TYR A 91 -5.09 -5.42 7.24
C TYR A 91 -3.95 -6.39 7.57
N PHE A 92 -2.75 -6.22 6.98
CA PHE A 92 -1.62 -7.11 7.20
C PHE A 92 -0.34 -6.37 7.57
N VAL A 93 0.25 -5.58 6.65
CA VAL A 93 1.62 -5.07 6.80
C VAL A 93 1.78 -4.18 8.05
N TRP A 94 0.88 -3.22 8.25
CA TRP A 94 0.98 -2.30 9.38
C TRP A 94 0.73 -2.99 10.73
N GLY A 95 -0.20 -3.93 10.79
CA GLY A 95 -0.43 -4.75 11.99
C GLY A 95 0.80 -5.59 12.35
N TYR A 96 1.41 -6.22 11.34
CA TYR A 96 2.61 -7.04 11.52
C TYR A 96 3.82 -6.22 12.00
N ILE A 97 4.11 -5.09 11.34
CA ILE A 97 5.23 -4.22 11.73
C ILE A 97 4.99 -3.62 13.12
N LYS A 98 3.77 -3.15 13.40
CA LYS A 98 3.43 -2.58 14.71
C LYS A 98 3.70 -3.58 15.85
N ALA A 99 3.28 -4.83 15.68
CA ALA A 99 3.53 -5.87 16.66
C ALA A 99 5.03 -6.12 16.89
N ALA A 100 5.84 -6.07 15.84
CA ALA A 100 7.29 -6.23 15.93
C ALA A 100 7.97 -5.08 16.68
N VAL A 101 7.57 -3.82 16.41
CA VAL A 101 8.23 -2.63 16.99
C VAL A 101 7.69 -2.23 18.36
N GLU A 102 6.61 -2.85 18.86
CA GLU A 102 5.94 -2.44 20.12
C GLU A 102 6.89 -2.38 21.32
N HIS A 103 7.89 -3.25 21.36
CA HIS A 103 8.87 -3.32 22.45
C HIS A 103 9.78 -2.08 22.57
N ILE A 104 9.91 -1.29 21.49
CA ILE A 104 10.72 -0.05 21.45
C ILE A 104 9.86 1.20 21.22
N ARG A 105 8.56 1.13 21.54
CA ARG A 105 7.61 2.25 21.34
C ARG A 105 8.06 3.58 21.94
N ASP A 106 8.82 3.55 23.03
CA ASP A 106 9.31 4.73 23.75
C ASP A 106 10.77 5.07 23.37
N GLY A 107 11.31 4.40 22.34
CA GLY A 107 12.64 4.65 21.79
C GLY A 107 12.71 5.95 20.99
N THR A 108 13.93 6.32 20.62
CA THR A 108 14.18 7.46 19.73
C THR A 108 13.62 7.22 18.34
N ARG A 109 13.39 8.30 17.59
CA ARG A 109 12.94 8.21 16.19
C ARG A 109 13.83 7.33 15.32
N ASN A 110 15.15 7.33 15.55
CA ASN A 110 16.07 6.54 14.74
C ASN A 110 15.99 5.06 15.10
N GLU A 111 15.94 4.71 16.39
CA GLU A 111 15.75 3.32 16.83
C GLU A 111 14.45 2.72 16.28
N VAL A 112 13.35 3.48 16.35
CA VAL A 112 12.07 3.04 15.79
C VAL A 112 12.12 2.87 14.27
N ARG A 113 12.84 3.75 13.55
CA ARG A 113 13.00 3.63 12.09
C ARG A 113 13.81 2.40 11.71
N ASP A 114 14.91 2.15 12.41
CA ASP A 114 15.77 1.00 12.14
C ASP A 114 15.02 -0.31 12.39
N GLU A 115 14.21 -0.37 13.45
CA GLU A 115 13.39 -1.55 13.74
C GLU A 115 12.23 -1.71 12.75
N ILE A 116 11.60 -0.63 12.27
CA ILE A 116 10.61 -0.72 11.19
C ILE A 116 11.25 -1.34 9.94
N ILE A 117 12.47 -0.93 9.58
CA ILE A 117 13.20 -1.50 8.43
C ILE A 117 13.52 -2.98 8.69
N ALA A 118 13.98 -3.32 9.90
CA ALA A 118 14.28 -4.70 10.28
C ALA A 118 13.02 -5.59 10.20
N ALA A 119 11.91 -5.16 10.81
CA ALA A 119 10.63 -5.84 10.79
C ALA A 119 10.10 -5.99 9.36
N PHE A 120 10.17 -4.95 8.53
CA PHE A 120 9.74 -5.01 7.14
C PHE A 120 10.51 -6.09 6.36
N ARG A 121 11.82 -6.20 6.54
CA ARG A 121 12.66 -7.24 5.90
C ARG A 121 12.33 -8.68 6.33
N THR A 122 11.58 -8.86 7.42
CA THR A 122 11.12 -10.20 7.83
C THR A 122 9.85 -10.65 7.09
N ILE A 123 9.18 -9.76 6.35
CA ILE A 123 8.00 -10.10 5.56
C ILE A 123 8.46 -10.98 4.38
N THR A 124 8.10 -12.25 4.42
CA THR A 124 8.50 -13.21 3.39
C THR A 124 7.59 -13.14 2.15
N PRO A 125 8.06 -13.57 0.97
CA PRO A 125 7.21 -13.69 -0.21
C PRO A 125 5.94 -14.51 0.02
N ASP A 126 6.03 -15.58 0.79
CA ASP A 126 4.90 -16.43 1.16
C ASP A 126 3.86 -15.71 2.03
N MET A 127 4.28 -14.85 2.95
CA MET A 127 3.37 -13.99 3.71
C MET A 127 2.65 -12.98 2.79
N THR A 128 3.41 -12.31 1.90
CA THR A 128 2.85 -11.37 0.92
C THR A 128 1.86 -12.06 -0.01
N HIS A 129 2.21 -13.24 -0.53
CA HIS A 129 1.36 -14.02 -1.42
C HIS A 129 0.06 -14.48 -0.72
N ARG A 130 0.14 -14.91 0.54
CA ARG A 130 -1.08 -15.21 1.31
C ARG A 130 -1.95 -13.99 1.51
N ALA A 131 -1.36 -12.84 1.86
CA ALA A 131 -2.09 -11.60 2.06
C ALA A 131 -2.77 -11.16 0.76
N THR A 132 -2.04 -11.06 -0.35
CA THR A 132 -2.61 -10.63 -1.64
C THR A 132 -3.72 -11.56 -2.14
N ARG A 133 -3.58 -12.89 -1.95
CA ARG A 133 -4.65 -13.84 -2.29
C ARG A 133 -5.92 -13.70 -1.45
N GLN A 134 -5.82 -13.12 -0.25
CA GLN A 134 -6.99 -12.85 0.59
C GLN A 134 -7.86 -11.72 0.04
N ILE A 135 -7.33 -10.85 -0.85
CA ILE A 135 -8.11 -9.74 -1.42
C ILE A 135 -9.40 -10.26 -2.07
N ALA A 136 -9.32 -11.32 -2.88
CA ALA A 136 -10.50 -11.87 -3.56
C ALA A 136 -11.58 -12.32 -2.57
N ARG A 137 -11.20 -13.09 -1.53
CA ARG A 137 -12.11 -13.52 -0.48
C ARG A 137 -12.70 -12.35 0.31
N ARG A 138 -11.89 -11.34 0.62
CA ARG A 138 -12.33 -10.12 1.33
C ARG A 138 -13.33 -9.31 0.50
N VAL A 139 -13.09 -9.17 -0.81
CA VAL A 139 -14.03 -8.54 -1.75
C VAL A 139 -15.33 -9.33 -1.83
N GLU A 140 -15.27 -10.65 -1.97
CA GLU A 140 -16.46 -11.51 -2.00
C GLU A 140 -17.30 -11.37 -0.73
N LEU A 141 -16.67 -11.42 0.45
CA LEU A 141 -17.36 -11.23 1.72
C LEU A 141 -17.98 -9.83 1.83
N CYS A 142 -17.24 -8.79 1.42
CA CYS A 142 -17.75 -7.41 1.38
C CYS A 142 -19.01 -7.30 0.51
N LEU A 143 -19.02 -7.94 -0.66
CA LEU A 143 -20.19 -7.99 -1.55
C LEU A 143 -21.36 -8.76 -0.91
N GLN A 144 -21.09 -9.91 -0.28
CA GLN A 144 -22.12 -10.72 0.39
C GLN A 144 -22.83 -9.95 1.51
N VAL A 145 -22.09 -9.10 2.24
CA VAL A 145 -22.66 -8.28 3.31
C VAL A 145 -23.04 -6.86 2.86
N GLN A 146 -23.09 -6.61 1.55
CA GLN A 146 -23.50 -5.32 0.95
C GLN A 146 -22.67 -4.13 1.45
N GLY A 147 -21.35 -4.29 1.54
CA GLY A 147 -20.42 -3.22 1.96
C GLY A 147 -20.33 -2.98 3.47
N ARG A 148 -20.96 -3.82 4.30
CA ARG A 148 -20.82 -3.77 5.77
C ARG A 148 -19.52 -4.45 6.22
N HIS A 149 -19.18 -4.30 7.51
CA HIS A 149 -18.03 -4.99 8.11
C HIS A 149 -18.20 -6.52 8.02
N PHE A 150 -17.14 -7.20 7.61
CA PHE A 150 -17.12 -8.65 7.37
C PHE A 150 -15.96 -9.37 8.06
N GLU A 151 -15.15 -8.68 8.87
CA GLU A 151 -13.97 -9.27 9.52
C GLU A 151 -14.32 -10.50 10.35
N GLN A 152 -15.49 -10.50 11.01
CA GLN A 152 -16.02 -11.65 11.76
C GLN A 152 -16.28 -12.91 10.91
N LEU A 153 -16.28 -12.78 9.58
CA LEU A 153 -16.49 -13.87 8.61
C LEU A 153 -15.17 -14.39 8.02
N LEU A 154 -14.05 -13.74 8.33
CA LEU A 154 -12.71 -14.19 7.96
C LEU A 154 -12.28 -15.33 8.91
N GLN A 155 -12.64 -16.56 8.55
CA GLN A 155 -12.08 -17.79 9.12
C GLN A 155 -10.69 -18.09 8.57
#